data_AF-A0A963LC60-F1
#
_entry.id   AF-A0A963LC60-F1
#
_cell.length_a   1.000
_cell.length_b   1.000
_cell.length_c   1.000
_cell.angle_alpha   90.00
_cell.angle_beta   90.00
_cell.angle_gamma   90.00
#
_symmetry.space_group_name_H-M   'P 1'
#
loop_
_entity.id
_entity.type
_entity.pdbx_description
1 polymer ?
#
loop_
_entity_poly.entity_id
_entity_poly.type
_entity_poly.pdbx_seq_one_letter_code
_entity_poly.pdbx_strand_id
1 'polypeptide(L)'
;MRAPQARRQLCLVVLLAGALFSPLGALAKGSNGPAGTVARAELPPEAQVTEVAIRSGGPFNYSKDGAVFGNRERRLPAEARGYYREYTVPTPGAQDRGARRIVCGGHKPTVPDTCYYTADHYSSFRRIVQ
;
A
#
# COMPACT_ATOMS: atom_id res chain seq x y z
N MET A 1 69.31 8.29 -47.07
CA MET A 1 67.90 8.03 -47.44
C MET A 1 67.02 8.91 -46.57
N ARG A 2 66.00 9.62 -47.09
CA ARG A 2 65.23 10.62 -46.30
C ARG A 2 63.87 10.96 -46.94
N ALA A 3 62.75 10.52 -46.36
CA ALA A 3 61.36 10.85 -46.73
C ALA A 3 60.38 10.27 -45.67
N PRO A 4 59.08 10.65 -45.61
CA PRO A 4 58.59 12.04 -45.56
C PRO A 4 57.36 12.26 -44.62
N GLN A 5 57.08 13.52 -44.25
CA GLN A 5 55.72 14.09 -43.98
C GLN A 5 54.90 13.50 -42.78
N ALA A 6 53.81 14.08 -42.26
CA ALA A 6 53.13 15.39 -42.28
C ALA A 6 52.12 15.43 -41.08
N ARG A 7 51.45 16.49 -40.60
CA ARG A 7 51.46 17.98 -40.61
C ARG A 7 50.06 18.37 -40.05
N ARG A 8 49.88 19.53 -39.39
CA ARG A 8 48.63 20.08 -38.74
C ARG A 8 48.40 19.55 -37.30
N GLN A 9 48.04 20.33 -36.25
CA GLN A 9 47.07 21.45 -36.04
C GLN A 9 45.60 20.99 -36.07
N LEU A 10 44.65 21.37 -35.18
CA LEU A 10 44.53 22.28 -34.00
C LEU A 10 43.34 21.73 -33.11
N CYS A 11 42.94 22.11 -31.88
CA CYS A 11 43.18 23.16 -30.86
C CYS A 11 43.40 22.48 -29.46
N LEU A 12 43.52 23.06 -28.25
CA LEU A 12 43.04 24.26 -27.49
C LEU A 12 41.60 24.16 -26.90
N VAL A 13 41.43 24.72 -25.68
CA VAL A 13 40.19 25.06 -24.92
C VAL A 13 39.54 23.94 -24.06
N VAL A 14 39.08 24.14 -22.81
CA VAL A 14 39.47 25.05 -21.69
C VAL A 14 38.78 24.63 -20.34
N LEU A 15 39.25 25.19 -19.21
CA LEU A 15 38.62 25.30 -17.87
C LEU A 15 38.12 24.03 -17.11
N LEU A 16 38.74 23.78 -15.95
CA LEU A 16 38.11 23.10 -14.81
C LEU A 16 37.22 24.07 -14.03
N ALA A 17 35.94 23.75 -13.86
CA ALA A 17 34.99 24.53 -13.06
C ALA A 17 34.11 23.59 -12.20
N GLY A 18 34.70 23.02 -11.14
CA GLY A 18 34.04 22.06 -10.23
C GLY A 18 33.08 22.71 -9.24
N ALA A 19 31.92 23.18 -9.70
CA ALA A 19 30.88 23.71 -8.83
C ALA A 19 30.13 22.56 -8.10
N LEU A 20 30.43 22.35 -6.81
CA LEU A 20 29.80 21.33 -5.97
C LEU A 20 28.37 21.73 -5.53
N PHE A 21 27.44 21.80 -6.49
CA PHE A 21 26.01 21.79 -6.19
C PHE A 21 25.58 20.36 -5.83
N SER A 22 25.43 20.09 -4.53
CA SER A 22 24.80 18.87 -4.02
C SER A 22 23.33 19.15 -3.67
N PRO A 23 22.37 18.92 -4.59
CA PRO A 23 20.97 18.84 -4.20
C PRO A 23 20.79 17.57 -3.38
N LEU A 24 20.67 17.70 -2.05
CA LEU A 24 20.34 16.59 -1.17
C LEU A 24 18.83 16.26 -1.31
N GLY A 25 18.45 15.80 -2.51
CA GLY A 25 17.10 15.43 -2.88
C GLY A 25 16.66 14.19 -2.11
N ALA A 26 16.14 14.41 -0.90
CA ALA A 26 15.60 13.36 -0.05
C ALA A 26 14.42 12.69 -0.77
N LEU A 27 14.69 11.52 -1.36
CA LEU A 27 13.65 10.66 -1.92
C LEU A 27 12.78 10.16 -0.77
N ALA A 28 11.70 10.89 -0.49
CA ALA A 28 10.60 10.46 0.36
C ALA A 28 9.92 9.27 -0.32
N LYS A 29 10.51 8.08 -0.15
CA LYS A 29 10.04 6.80 -0.70
C LYS A 29 8.75 6.43 0.01
N GLY A 30 7.64 7.00 -0.47
CA GLY A 30 6.31 6.86 0.11
C GLY A 30 6.03 5.42 0.48
N SER A 31 5.78 5.18 1.77
CA SER A 31 5.65 3.84 2.34
C SER A 31 4.39 3.19 1.79
N ASN A 32 4.53 2.43 0.71
CA ASN A 32 3.39 1.88 -0.02
C ASN A 32 2.70 0.71 0.71
N GLY A 33 3.08 0.39 1.94
CA GLY A 33 2.42 -0.64 2.77
C GLY A 33 1.44 -0.05 3.78
N PRO A 34 1.01 -0.83 4.79
CA PRO A 34 0.18 -0.34 5.89
C PRO A 34 0.88 0.78 6.68
N ALA A 35 0.12 1.81 7.06
CA ALA A 35 0.58 3.00 7.76
C ALA A 35 0.84 2.79 9.28
N GLY A 36 0.69 1.55 9.77
CA GLY A 36 0.91 1.17 11.16
C GLY A 36 0.00 0.04 11.63
N THR A 37 -0.12 -0.10 12.95
CA THR A 37 -1.04 -1.03 13.63
C THR A 37 -2.22 -0.30 14.29
N VAL A 38 -3.26 -1.04 14.66
CA VAL A 38 -4.39 -0.62 15.49
C VAL A 38 -4.80 -1.79 16.39
N ALA A 39 -4.95 -1.59 17.70
CA ALA A 39 -5.46 -2.66 18.56
C ALA A 39 -6.97 -2.83 18.33
N ARG A 40 -7.52 -4.04 18.49
CA ARG A 40 -8.95 -4.29 18.20
C ARG A 40 -9.85 -3.37 19.02
N ALA A 41 -9.50 -3.11 20.29
CA ALA A 41 -10.23 -2.22 21.17
C ALA A 41 -10.23 -0.73 20.73
N GLU A 42 -9.26 -0.30 19.91
CA GLU A 42 -9.18 1.06 19.34
C GLU A 42 -10.02 1.23 18.06
N LEU A 43 -10.53 0.15 17.48
CA LEU A 43 -11.36 0.22 16.27
C LEU A 43 -12.73 0.85 16.59
N PRO A 44 -13.35 1.55 15.63
CA PRO A 44 -14.76 1.95 15.74
C PRO A 44 -15.65 0.73 16.07
N PRO A 45 -16.72 0.88 16.88
CA PRO A 45 -17.54 -0.25 17.31
C PRO A 45 -18.08 -1.10 16.15
N GLU A 46 -18.42 -0.47 15.02
CA GLU A 46 -18.91 -1.17 13.83
C GLU A 46 -17.82 -2.06 13.20
N ALA A 47 -16.55 -1.65 13.28
CA ALA A 47 -15.43 -2.45 12.80
C ALA A 47 -15.12 -3.63 13.74
N GLN A 48 -15.29 -3.46 15.06
CA GLN A 48 -15.17 -4.57 16.01
C GLN A 48 -16.24 -5.64 15.73
N VAL A 49 -17.50 -5.22 15.52
CA VAL A 49 -18.60 -6.12 15.13
C VAL A 49 -18.33 -6.80 13.78
N THR A 50 -17.87 -6.07 12.76
CA THR A 50 -17.48 -6.67 11.47
C THR A 50 -16.36 -7.70 11.63
N GLU A 51 -15.33 -7.45 12.46
CA GLU A 51 -14.24 -8.43 12.64
C GLU A 51 -14.70 -9.72 13.35
N VAL A 52 -15.65 -9.62 14.28
CA VAL A 52 -16.31 -10.79 14.89
C VAL A 52 -17.11 -11.56 13.84
N ALA A 53 -17.94 -10.86 13.04
CA ALA A 53 -18.74 -11.48 11.98
C ALA A 53 -17.87 -12.20 10.93
N ILE A 54 -16.70 -11.64 10.56
CA ILE A 54 -15.73 -12.31 9.66
C ILE A 54 -15.31 -13.67 10.24
N ARG A 55 -14.94 -13.70 11.53
CA ARG A 55 -14.46 -14.92 12.21
C ARG A 55 -15.58 -15.95 12.42
N SER A 56 -16.82 -15.49 12.62
CA SER A 56 -18.02 -16.34 12.66
C SER A 56 -18.51 -16.80 11.28
N GLY A 57 -18.02 -16.23 10.18
CA GLY A 57 -18.43 -16.55 8.81
C GLY A 57 -19.69 -15.84 8.33
N GLY A 58 -20.15 -14.82 9.06
CA GLY A 58 -21.34 -14.03 8.78
C GLY A 58 -22.32 -13.97 9.97
N PRO A 59 -23.57 -13.53 9.75
CA PRO A 59 -24.10 -13.02 8.48
C PRO A 59 -23.39 -11.73 8.03
N PHE A 60 -23.51 -11.40 6.74
CA PHE A 60 -22.98 -10.17 6.16
C PHE A 60 -24.10 -9.39 5.46
N ASN A 61 -24.07 -8.07 5.58
CA ASN A 61 -25.19 -7.21 5.19
C ASN A 61 -25.07 -6.65 3.76
N TYR A 62 -23.91 -6.76 3.11
CA TYR A 62 -23.68 -6.17 1.79
C TYR A 62 -23.15 -7.21 0.78
N SER A 63 -23.65 -7.14 -0.47
CA SER A 63 -23.38 -8.10 -1.55
C SER A 63 -21.92 -8.15 -2.07
N LYS A 64 -20.99 -7.46 -1.41
CA LYS A 64 -19.55 -7.47 -1.67
C LYS A 64 -18.73 -7.98 -0.49
N ASP A 65 -19.35 -8.24 0.65
CA ASP A 65 -18.66 -8.78 1.82
C ASP A 65 -18.17 -10.21 1.54
N GLY A 66 -16.91 -10.49 1.86
CA GLY A 66 -16.24 -11.73 1.49
C GLY A 66 -15.74 -11.80 0.03
N ALA A 67 -15.98 -10.78 -0.80
CA ALA A 67 -15.44 -10.71 -2.16
C ALA A 67 -13.90 -10.56 -2.14
N VAL A 68 -13.23 -11.06 -3.18
CA VAL A 68 -11.77 -11.01 -3.29
C VAL A 68 -11.28 -9.57 -3.44
N PHE A 69 -10.45 -9.12 -2.50
CA PHE A 69 -9.75 -7.84 -2.59
C PHE A 69 -8.50 -7.99 -3.46
N GLY A 70 -8.33 -7.11 -4.45
CA GLY A 70 -7.32 -7.28 -5.50
C GLY A 70 -5.90 -6.80 -5.16
N ASN A 71 -5.73 -5.95 -4.12
CA ASN A 71 -4.47 -5.31 -3.74
C ASN A 71 -3.64 -4.77 -4.94
N ARG A 72 -4.30 -4.17 -5.95
CA ARG A 72 -3.66 -3.76 -7.21
C ARG A 72 -2.66 -2.62 -7.00
N GLU A 73 -3.01 -1.75 -6.08
CA GLU A 73 -2.29 -0.58 -5.58
C GLU A 73 -1.15 -0.98 -4.62
N ARG A 74 -1.04 -2.28 -4.30
CA ARG A 74 -0.01 -2.91 -3.44
C ARG A 74 0.13 -2.26 -2.07
N ARG A 75 -1.01 -1.88 -1.46
CA ARG A 75 -1.12 -1.27 -0.13
C ARG A 75 -0.97 -2.27 1.02
N LEU A 76 -1.26 -3.54 0.75
CA LEU A 76 -1.00 -4.68 1.62
C LEU A 76 0.20 -5.50 1.09
N PRO A 77 0.77 -6.44 1.86
CA PRO A 77 1.78 -7.37 1.37
C PRO A 77 1.41 -8.06 0.04
N ALA A 78 2.43 -8.46 -0.72
CA ALA A 78 2.23 -9.13 -2.00
C ALA A 78 1.94 -10.63 -1.77
N GLU A 79 0.73 -11.05 -2.11
CA GLU A 79 0.20 -12.38 -1.81
C GLU A 79 -0.52 -13.01 -3.01
N ALA A 80 -0.80 -14.32 -2.92
CA ALA A 80 -1.49 -15.06 -3.98
C ALA A 80 -2.89 -14.50 -4.29
N ARG A 81 -3.31 -14.58 -5.56
CA ARG A 81 -4.64 -14.11 -5.99
C ARG A 81 -5.75 -14.85 -5.23
N GLY A 82 -6.60 -14.11 -4.52
CA GLY A 82 -7.68 -14.67 -3.70
C GLY A 82 -7.37 -14.78 -2.21
N TYR A 83 -6.12 -14.48 -1.79
CA TYR A 83 -5.71 -14.47 -0.39
C TYR A 83 -6.44 -13.41 0.45
N TYR A 84 -6.67 -12.21 -0.10
CA TYR A 84 -7.38 -11.11 0.57
C TYR A 84 -8.87 -11.07 0.22
N ARG A 85 -9.71 -10.73 1.22
CA ARG A 85 -11.16 -10.49 1.07
C ARG A 85 -11.59 -9.20 1.77
N GLU A 86 -12.50 -8.46 1.14
CA GLU A 86 -13.06 -7.23 1.71
C GLU A 86 -14.37 -7.46 2.47
N TYR A 87 -14.61 -6.64 3.49
CA TYR A 87 -15.83 -6.63 4.29
C TYR A 87 -16.19 -5.19 4.64
N THR A 88 -17.47 -4.86 4.50
CA THR A 88 -17.99 -3.52 4.80
C THR A 88 -17.99 -3.27 6.31
N VAL A 89 -17.50 -2.10 6.71
CA VAL A 89 -17.71 -1.58 8.06
C VAL A 89 -18.80 -0.51 7.95
N PRO A 90 -19.96 -0.70 8.59
CA PRO A 90 -21.01 0.32 8.60
C PRO A 90 -20.49 1.69 9.07
N THR A 91 -21.03 2.74 8.49
CA THR A 91 -20.78 4.13 8.90
C THR A 91 -22.12 4.71 9.35
N PRO A 92 -22.31 5.06 10.64
CA PRO A 92 -23.58 5.59 11.11
C PRO A 92 -24.06 6.79 10.29
N GLY A 93 -25.34 6.76 9.89
CA GLY A 93 -25.95 7.80 9.04
C GLY A 93 -25.62 7.74 7.54
N ALA A 94 -24.72 6.86 7.09
CA ALA A 94 -24.48 6.66 5.66
C ALA A 94 -25.67 5.96 4.99
N GLN A 95 -26.04 6.43 3.79
CA GLN A 95 -27.10 5.84 2.97
C GLN A 95 -26.58 4.72 2.05
N ASP A 96 -25.25 4.51 2.01
CA ASP A 96 -24.54 3.55 1.17
C ASP A 96 -23.60 2.65 2.00
N ARG A 97 -22.57 2.06 1.37
CA ARG A 97 -21.54 1.26 2.06
C ARG A 97 -20.53 2.11 2.86
N GLY A 98 -20.54 3.43 2.75
CA GLY A 98 -19.49 4.32 3.25
C GLY A 98 -18.09 3.99 2.72
N ALA A 99 -17.06 4.63 3.29
CA ALA A 99 -15.65 4.43 2.93
C ALA A 99 -14.92 3.35 3.77
N ARG A 100 -15.49 2.95 4.93
CA ARG A 100 -14.83 2.08 5.92
C ARG A 100 -14.88 0.60 5.49
N ARG A 101 -13.77 -0.13 5.62
CA ARG A 101 -13.69 -1.58 5.36
C ARG A 101 -12.73 -2.28 6.32
N ILE A 102 -12.93 -3.58 6.48
CA ILE A 102 -11.88 -4.50 6.89
C ILE A 102 -11.47 -5.33 5.67
N VAL A 103 -10.17 -5.53 5.48
CA VAL A 103 -9.62 -6.49 4.52
C VAL A 103 -8.84 -7.54 5.30
N CYS A 104 -9.28 -8.79 5.24
CA CYS A 104 -8.59 -9.91 5.90
C CYS A 104 -7.87 -10.78 4.87
N GLY A 105 -6.70 -11.28 5.24
CA GLY A 105 -5.89 -12.22 4.47
C GLY A 105 -5.87 -13.59 5.13
N GLY A 106 -5.93 -14.65 4.32
CA GLY A 106 -5.77 -16.03 4.78
C GLY A 106 -6.45 -17.05 3.87
N HIS A 107 -5.94 -18.28 3.87
CA HIS A 107 -6.51 -19.37 3.06
C HIS A 107 -7.90 -19.81 3.53
N LYS A 108 -8.26 -19.59 4.80
CA LYS A 108 -9.57 -19.89 5.39
C LYS A 108 -10.25 -18.57 5.81
N PRO A 109 -11.34 -18.12 5.18
CA PRO A 109 -11.92 -16.79 5.43
C PRO A 109 -12.33 -16.52 6.89
N THR A 110 -12.76 -17.55 7.62
CA THR A 110 -13.15 -17.47 9.04
C THR A 110 -11.96 -17.55 10.01
N VAL A 111 -10.79 -17.97 9.54
CA VAL A 111 -9.55 -18.03 10.32
C VAL A 111 -8.47 -17.25 9.56
N PRO A 112 -8.59 -15.90 9.49
CA PRO A 112 -7.62 -15.07 8.77
C PRO A 112 -6.32 -14.93 9.56
N ASP A 113 -5.20 -15.03 8.84
CA ASP A 113 -3.85 -14.89 9.36
C ASP A 113 -3.58 -13.44 9.83
N THR A 114 -4.17 -12.47 9.14
CA THR A 114 -4.07 -11.04 9.43
C THR A 114 -5.28 -10.28 8.90
N CYS A 115 -5.68 -9.21 9.58
CA CYS A 115 -6.70 -8.28 9.10
C CYS A 115 -6.20 -6.83 9.13
N TYR A 116 -6.74 -6.01 8.24
CA TYR A 116 -6.37 -4.61 8.06
C TYR A 116 -7.63 -3.75 8.02
N TYR A 117 -7.62 -2.64 8.74
CA TYR A 117 -8.68 -1.64 8.72
C TYR A 117 -8.32 -0.48 7.79
N THR A 118 -9.28 -0.02 6.99
CA THR A 118 -9.23 1.19 6.17
C THR A 118 -10.43 2.08 6.53
N ALA A 119 -10.19 3.36 6.80
CA ALA A 119 -11.25 4.36 6.96
C ALA A 119 -11.57 5.12 5.65
N ASP A 120 -10.68 5.04 4.66
CA ASP A 120 -10.55 5.97 3.53
C ASP A 120 -10.65 5.27 2.15
N HIS A 121 -11.48 4.23 2.09
CA HIS A 121 -11.74 3.44 0.89
C HIS A 121 -10.47 2.91 0.20
N TYR A 122 -9.68 2.14 0.97
CA TYR A 122 -8.44 1.46 0.57
C TYR A 122 -7.24 2.39 0.26
N SER A 123 -7.35 3.69 0.57
CA SER A 123 -6.27 4.65 0.31
C SER A 123 -5.08 4.43 1.27
N SER A 124 -5.36 4.10 2.52
CA SER A 124 -4.41 3.67 3.56
C SER A 124 -4.97 2.51 4.40
N PHE A 125 -4.10 1.84 5.16
CA PHE A 125 -4.48 0.71 6.02
C PHE A 125 -3.72 0.72 7.35
N ARG A 126 -4.36 0.33 8.44
CA ARG A 126 -3.71 -0.07 9.71
C ARG A 126 -3.92 -1.57 9.93
N ARG A 127 -2.87 -2.32 10.27
CA ARG A 127 -2.99 -3.75 10.61
C ARG A 127 -3.65 -3.91 11.98
N ILE A 128 -4.72 -4.69 12.05
CA ILE A 128 -5.41 -5.00 13.30
C ILE A 128 -4.53 -5.96 14.10
N VAL A 129 -4.28 -5.63 15.36
CA VAL A 129 -3.66 -6.50 16.38
C VAL A 129 -4.65 -6.71 17.53
N GLN A 130 -4.37 -7.65 18.42
CA GLN A 130 -5.18 -7.85 19.63
C GLN A 130 -5.04 -6.65 20.57
#